data_AF-A0AAW4VEK9-F1
#
_entry.id   AF-A0AAW4VEK9-F1
#
_cell.length_a   1.000
_cell.length_b   1.000
_cell.length_c   1.000
_cell.angle_alpha   90.00
_cell.angle_beta   90.00
_cell.angle_gamma   90.00
#
_symmetry.space_group_name_H-M   'P 1'
#
loop_
_entity.id
_entity.type
_entity.pdbx_description
1 polymer ?
#
loop_
_entity_poly.entity_id
_entity_poly.type
_entity_poly.pdbx_seq_one_letter_code
_entity_poly.pdbx_strand_id
1 'polypeptide(L)'
;MFDSFDIKYTDGLELDGAFSVSHINYGCSPKFHGEDANDIAKSSRKNSITFKDKIDDVLDSIRKFNGTEKNYKIADRIYLWKKYWFDYIEAFDKSTKVMPDSVVTVYIGRHAIELGLKYLIMVKKGSVVKSHGLKKLYDEFDSVYKIQEQYMEWVDLFCELYCKYIEGDNPEYFRFPEYKGNTNFAGNQLDIRWLCYNLSLIILKLLHFSGLEDEYNNN
;
A
#
# COMPACT_ATOMS: atom_id res chain seq x y z
N MET A 1 10.20 21.88 9.90
CA MET A 1 11.54 21.27 10.03
C MET A 1 11.30 19.77 10.09
N PHE A 2 12.14 18.95 9.46
CA PHE A 2 11.97 17.50 9.48
C PHE A 2 12.73 16.95 10.69
N ASP A 3 12.08 16.93 11.86
CA ASP A 3 12.76 16.68 13.15
C ASP A 3 13.46 15.31 13.23
N SER A 4 13.07 14.37 12.37
CA SER A 4 13.72 13.05 12.24
C SER A 4 15.10 13.09 11.60
N PHE A 5 15.48 14.22 10.98
CA PHE A 5 16.74 14.38 10.26
C PHE A 5 17.35 15.74 10.63
N ASP A 6 18.58 15.77 11.14
CA ASP A 6 19.33 17.02 11.38
C ASP A 6 19.84 17.58 10.05
N ILE A 7 18.92 18.12 9.24
CA ILE A 7 19.18 18.56 7.86
C ILE A 7 18.92 20.04 7.67
N LYS A 8 19.68 20.64 6.76
CA LYS A 8 19.57 22.03 6.33
C LYS A 8 19.28 22.09 4.84
N TYR A 9 18.58 23.14 4.41
CA TYR A 9 18.25 23.33 2.99
C TYR A 9 19.50 23.52 2.08
N THR A 10 20.67 23.77 2.69
CA THR A 10 21.96 23.93 2.02
C THR A 10 22.76 22.63 1.91
N ASP A 11 22.31 21.55 2.54
CA ASP A 11 23.04 20.29 2.52
C ASP A 11 23.10 19.72 1.10
N GLY A 12 24.19 19.03 0.77
CA GLY A 12 24.35 18.40 -0.53
C GLY A 12 23.32 17.29 -0.73
N LEU A 13 22.70 17.24 -1.91
CA LEU A 13 21.77 16.16 -2.25
C LEU A 13 22.54 14.87 -2.57
N GLU A 14 22.31 13.82 -1.81
CA GLU A 14 22.83 12.47 -2.05
C GLU A 14 22.07 11.78 -3.20
N LEU A 15 22.42 12.15 -4.45
CA LEU A 15 21.75 11.69 -5.66
C LEU A 15 21.83 10.17 -5.85
N ASP A 16 22.88 9.52 -5.35
CA ASP A 16 23.05 8.08 -5.39
C ASP A 16 21.94 7.32 -4.64
N GLY A 17 21.30 7.95 -3.66
CA GLY A 17 20.08 7.46 -2.99
C GLY A 17 18.87 7.27 -3.90
N ALA A 18 18.87 7.81 -5.12
CA ALA A 18 17.80 7.56 -6.10
C ALA A 18 17.95 6.23 -6.86
N PHE A 19 19.10 5.55 -6.75
CA PHE A 19 19.37 4.33 -7.50
C PHE A 19 19.32 3.08 -6.63
N SER A 20 18.46 2.12 -6.97
CA SER A 20 18.31 0.87 -6.22
C SER A 20 19.60 0.07 -6.07
N VAL A 21 20.53 0.21 -7.03
CA VAL A 21 21.85 -0.43 -6.98
C VAL A 21 22.71 0.09 -5.84
N SER A 22 22.64 1.39 -5.53
CA SER A 22 23.42 2.01 -4.43
C SER A 22 23.00 1.42 -3.09
N HIS A 23 21.69 1.24 -2.88
CA HIS A 23 21.11 0.71 -1.64
C HIS A 23 21.58 -0.71 -1.31
N ILE A 24 21.92 -1.53 -2.31
CA ILE A 24 22.47 -2.88 -2.09
C ILE A 24 23.79 -2.80 -1.32
N ASN A 25 24.67 -1.85 -1.68
CA ASN A 25 25.96 -1.68 -1.02
C ASN A 25 25.87 -1.07 0.38
N TYR A 26 24.78 -0.39 0.71
CA TYR A 26 24.55 0.11 2.07
C TYR A 26 24.10 -1.00 3.03
N GLY A 27 23.64 -2.14 2.51
CA GLY A 27 23.23 -3.30 3.32
C GLY A 27 21.97 -3.06 4.15
N CYS A 28 21.30 -1.92 3.97
CA CYS A 28 20.07 -1.56 4.65
C CYS A 28 18.86 -1.97 3.80
N SER A 29 17.85 -2.52 4.47
CA SER A 29 16.59 -2.94 3.87
C SER A 29 15.42 -2.29 4.61
N PRO A 30 14.30 -2.00 3.94
CA PRO A 30 13.09 -1.62 4.62
C PRO A 30 12.57 -2.77 5.48
N LYS A 31 11.82 -2.43 6.52
CA LYS A 31 11.00 -3.40 7.26
C LYS A 31 9.57 -3.30 6.77
N PHE A 32 8.95 -4.44 6.49
CA PHE A 32 7.52 -4.51 6.17
C PHE A 32 6.80 -5.14 7.34
N HIS A 33 6.01 -4.34 8.06
CA HIS A 33 5.33 -4.76 9.29
C HIS A 33 6.29 -5.49 10.25
N GLY A 34 7.38 -4.80 10.61
CA GLY A 34 8.40 -5.28 11.55
C GLY A 34 9.44 -6.26 10.98
N GLU A 35 9.15 -6.95 9.88
CA GLU A 35 10.04 -7.95 9.29
C GLU A 35 11.01 -7.34 8.28
N ASP A 36 12.28 -7.75 8.33
CA ASP A 36 13.29 -7.30 7.38
C ASP A 36 12.98 -7.81 5.97
N ALA A 37 12.92 -6.90 4.98
CA ALA A 37 12.67 -7.26 3.59
C ALA A 37 13.72 -8.24 3.02
N ASN A 38 14.93 -8.27 3.58
CA ASN A 38 15.94 -9.25 3.22
C ASN A 38 15.58 -10.67 3.64
N ASP A 39 14.67 -10.86 4.59
CA ASP A 39 14.17 -12.18 5.00
C ASP A 39 12.98 -12.66 4.16
N ILE A 40 12.28 -11.72 3.52
CA ILE A 40 11.09 -11.99 2.71
C ILE A 40 11.46 -12.51 1.32
N ALA A 41 10.83 -13.59 0.87
CA ALA A 41 11.01 -14.12 -0.50
C ALA A 41 12.48 -14.42 -0.88
N LYS A 42 13.37 -14.71 0.08
CA LYS A 42 14.81 -15.01 -0.14
C LYS A 42 15.01 -16.04 -1.26
N SER A 43 14.20 -17.09 -1.27
CA SER A 43 14.33 -18.16 -2.26
C SER A 43 14.02 -17.70 -3.69
N SER A 44 13.08 -16.78 -3.86
CA SER A 44 12.74 -16.20 -5.18
C SER A 44 13.83 -15.24 -5.69
N ARG A 45 14.71 -14.74 -4.81
CA ARG A 45 15.77 -13.79 -5.16
C ARG A 45 17.11 -14.43 -5.50
N LYS A 46 17.32 -15.73 -5.26
CA LYS A 46 18.64 -16.40 -5.27
C LYS A 46 19.58 -16.08 -6.45
N ASN A 47 19.04 -15.80 -7.64
CA ASN A 47 19.84 -15.52 -8.86
C ASN A 47 19.77 -14.06 -9.32
N SER A 48 19.21 -13.18 -8.50
CA SER A 48 18.98 -11.76 -8.82
C SER A 48 20.09 -10.87 -8.29
N ILE A 49 20.11 -9.62 -8.77
CA ILE A 49 21.02 -8.59 -8.28
C ILE A 49 20.75 -8.29 -6.79
N THR A 50 19.50 -8.36 -6.33
CA THR A 50 19.12 -8.09 -4.92
C THR A 50 19.54 -9.18 -3.94
N PHE A 51 20.03 -10.33 -4.42
CA PHE A 51 20.60 -11.37 -3.56
C PHE A 51 22.09 -11.17 -3.30
N LYS A 52 22.74 -10.26 -4.04
CA LYS A 52 24.15 -9.93 -3.79
C LYS A 52 24.24 -9.01 -2.58
N ASP A 53 25.21 -9.28 -1.71
CA ASP A 53 25.52 -8.39 -0.58
C ASP A 53 26.26 -7.12 -1.03
N LYS A 54 26.91 -7.16 -2.20
CA LYS A 54 27.68 -6.04 -2.75
C LYS A 54 27.75 -6.08 -4.28
N ILE A 55 27.83 -4.90 -4.88
CA ILE A 55 28.06 -4.64 -6.30
C ILE A 55 29.34 -3.80 -6.42
N ASP A 56 30.38 -4.38 -7.03
CA ASP A 56 31.68 -3.72 -7.17
C ASP A 56 31.64 -2.62 -8.25
N ASP A 57 31.05 -2.90 -9.41
CA ASP A 57 30.86 -1.91 -10.47
C ASP A 57 29.45 -1.29 -10.41
N VAL A 58 29.29 -0.35 -9.48
CA VAL A 58 28.04 0.37 -9.28
C VAL A 58 27.67 1.17 -10.53
N LEU A 59 28.63 1.88 -11.14
CA LEU A 59 28.38 2.77 -12.28
C LEU A 59 27.83 2.02 -13.49
N ASP A 60 28.42 0.87 -13.83
CA ASP A 60 27.93 0.04 -14.93
C ASP A 60 26.59 -0.63 -14.61
N SER A 61 26.27 -0.80 -13.34
CA SER A 61 25.04 -1.46 -12.88
C SER A 61 23.87 -0.49 -12.68
N ILE A 62 24.16 0.78 -12.41
CA ILE A 62 23.22 1.75 -11.85
C ILE A 62 21.96 1.98 -12.70
N ARG A 63 22.09 1.85 -14.03
CA ARG A 63 20.97 2.01 -14.99
C ARG A 63 20.33 0.68 -15.43
N LYS A 64 20.80 -0.46 -14.92
CA LYS A 64 20.34 -1.79 -15.33
C LYS A 64 19.32 -2.40 -14.35
N PHE A 65 19.18 -1.84 -13.16
CA PHE A 65 18.32 -2.37 -12.11
C PHE A 65 17.52 -1.26 -11.42
N ASN A 66 16.22 -1.48 -11.28
CA ASN A 66 15.26 -0.52 -10.74
C ASN A 66 14.63 -0.95 -9.41
N GLY A 67 15.22 -1.91 -8.71
CA GLY A 67 14.70 -2.38 -7.41
C GLY A 67 13.64 -3.47 -7.50
N THR A 68 13.23 -3.90 -8.70
CA THR A 68 12.13 -4.86 -8.87
C THR A 68 12.60 -6.22 -9.36
N GLU A 69 11.97 -7.26 -8.81
CA GLU A 69 12.25 -8.64 -9.17
C GLU A 69 11.14 -9.26 -10.02
N LYS A 70 11.53 -10.18 -10.91
CA LYS A 70 10.61 -10.93 -11.76
C LYS A 70 10.52 -12.38 -11.28
N ASN A 71 9.43 -13.05 -11.68
CA ASN A 71 9.25 -14.50 -11.51
C ASN A 71 9.25 -14.98 -10.05
N TYR A 72 8.79 -14.15 -9.11
CA TYR A 72 8.55 -14.61 -7.74
C TYR A 72 7.52 -15.74 -7.73
N LYS A 73 7.77 -16.73 -6.86
CA LYS A 73 6.80 -17.79 -6.57
C LYS A 73 5.50 -17.16 -6.07
N ILE A 74 4.36 -17.79 -6.38
CA ILE A 74 3.04 -17.31 -5.96
C ILE A 74 2.95 -17.14 -4.44
N ALA A 75 3.48 -18.10 -3.67
CA ALA A 75 3.50 -18.02 -2.21
C ALA A 75 4.27 -16.79 -1.70
N ASP A 76 5.44 -16.50 -2.26
CA ASP A 76 6.25 -15.33 -1.91
C ASP A 76 5.52 -14.02 -2.26
N ARG A 77 4.84 -13.97 -3.42
CA ARG A 77 4.01 -12.82 -3.82
C ARG A 77 2.83 -12.61 -2.86
N ILE A 78 2.12 -13.68 -2.49
CA ILE A 78 1.02 -13.62 -1.51
C ILE A 78 1.54 -13.07 -0.17
N TYR A 79 2.68 -13.57 0.30
CA TYR A 79 3.28 -13.12 1.55
C TYR A 79 3.66 -11.64 1.52
N LEU A 80 4.25 -11.17 0.40
CA LEU A 80 4.54 -9.75 0.22
C LEU A 80 3.28 -8.89 0.24
N TRP A 81 2.22 -9.26 -0.49
CA TRP A 81 0.95 -8.54 -0.44
C TRP A 81 0.38 -8.47 0.98
N LYS A 82 0.49 -9.55 1.75
CA LYS A 82 0.08 -9.57 3.17
C LYS A 82 0.85 -8.53 3.98
N LYS A 83 2.18 -8.52 3.85
CA LYS A 83 3.04 -7.59 4.59
C LYS A 83 2.82 -6.14 4.20
N TYR A 84 2.66 -5.83 2.91
CA TYR A 84 2.27 -4.50 2.45
C TYR A 84 0.92 -4.09 3.03
N TRP A 85 -0.06 -4.98 3.02
CA TRP A 85 -1.37 -4.67 3.56
C TRP A 85 -1.32 -4.36 5.06
N PHE A 86 -0.64 -5.19 5.85
CA PHE A 86 -0.47 -4.98 7.29
C PHE A 86 0.24 -3.65 7.61
N ASP A 87 1.30 -3.32 6.87
CA ASP A 87 2.05 -2.07 7.05
C ASP A 87 1.16 -0.83 6.82
N TYR A 88 0.25 -0.90 5.84
CA TYR A 88 -0.72 0.17 5.59
C TYR A 88 -1.84 0.24 6.65
N ILE A 89 -2.28 -0.89 7.18
CA ILE A 89 -3.24 -0.90 8.30
C ILE A 89 -2.60 -0.24 9.53
N GLU A 90 -1.35 -0.60 9.84
CA GLU A 90 -0.60 -0.03 10.96
C GLU A 90 -0.36 1.48 10.77
N ALA A 91 0.06 1.90 9.56
CA ALA A 91 0.22 3.30 9.23
C ALA A 91 -1.09 4.09 9.33
N PHE A 92 -2.20 3.49 8.88
CA PHE A 92 -3.53 4.10 9.00
C PHE A 92 -3.92 4.25 10.47
N ASP A 93 -3.83 3.19 11.28
CA ASP A 93 -4.16 3.21 12.71
C ASP A 93 -3.35 4.30 13.45
N LYS A 94 -2.03 4.35 13.25
CA LYS A 94 -1.18 5.41 13.81
C LYS A 94 -1.62 6.80 13.33
N SER A 95 -1.94 6.94 12.04
CA SER A 95 -2.38 8.22 11.47
C SER A 95 -3.73 8.68 12.02
N THR A 96 -4.66 7.78 12.32
CA THR A 96 -5.94 8.14 12.96
C THR A 96 -5.75 8.70 14.37
N LYS A 97 -4.68 8.31 15.06
CA LYS A 97 -4.34 8.79 16.41
C LYS A 97 -3.64 10.15 16.37
N VAL A 98 -2.72 10.35 15.42
CA VAL A 98 -1.88 11.56 15.34
C VAL A 98 -2.52 12.66 14.50
N MET A 99 -3.24 12.31 13.44
CA MET A 99 -3.84 13.22 12.46
C MET A 99 -5.28 12.80 12.11
N PRO A 100 -6.21 12.73 13.09
CA PRO A 100 -7.56 12.20 12.89
C PRO A 100 -8.38 12.96 11.83
N ASP A 101 -8.08 14.24 11.61
CA ASP A 101 -8.81 15.14 10.72
C ASP A 101 -8.08 15.39 9.38
N SER A 102 -7.01 14.64 9.09
CA SER A 102 -6.21 14.81 7.87
C SER A 102 -6.74 13.99 6.69
N VAL A 103 -6.79 14.63 5.51
CA VAL A 103 -7.05 13.94 4.23
C VAL A 103 -6.01 12.86 3.92
N VAL A 104 -4.78 13.01 4.43
CA VAL A 104 -3.72 12.01 4.30
C VAL A 104 -4.10 10.72 5.04
N THR A 105 -4.69 10.84 6.23
CA THR A 105 -5.16 9.69 7.02
C THR A 105 -6.20 8.88 6.23
N VAL A 106 -7.17 9.57 5.60
CA VAL A 106 -8.16 8.94 4.73
C VAL A 106 -7.51 8.26 3.52
N TYR A 107 -6.53 8.91 2.90
CA TYR A 107 -5.79 8.35 1.78
C TYR A 107 -5.07 7.04 2.16
N ILE A 108 -4.39 6.99 3.31
CA ILE A 108 -3.73 5.77 3.79
C ILE A 108 -4.76 4.65 4.05
N GLY A 109 -5.86 4.94 4.75
CA GLY A 109 -6.91 3.94 5.03
C GLY A 109 -7.56 3.39 3.77
N ARG A 110 -7.80 4.25 2.78
CA ARG A 110 -8.26 3.86 1.45
C ARG A 110 -7.28 2.92 0.75
N HIS A 111 -5.98 3.19 0.84
CA HIS A 111 -4.95 2.30 0.27
C HIS A 111 -4.88 0.98 1.02
N ALA A 112 -5.07 0.95 2.34
CA ALA A 112 -5.17 -0.28 3.09
C ALA A 112 -6.32 -1.18 2.57
N ILE A 113 -7.47 -0.62 2.21
CA ILE A 113 -8.58 -1.38 1.57
C ILE A 113 -8.15 -1.93 0.20
N GLU A 114 -7.50 -1.10 -0.64
CA GLU A 114 -6.98 -1.53 -1.95
C GLU A 114 -6.06 -2.75 -1.83
N LEU A 115 -5.11 -2.67 -0.90
CA LEU A 115 -4.14 -3.73 -0.65
C LEU A 115 -4.82 -5.00 -0.11
N GLY A 116 -5.81 -4.86 0.78
CA GLY A 116 -6.60 -5.99 1.28
C GLY A 116 -7.38 -6.72 0.19
N LEU A 117 -8.07 -5.98 -0.68
CA LEU A 117 -8.76 -6.56 -1.84
C LEU A 117 -7.76 -7.26 -2.78
N LYS A 118 -6.64 -6.61 -3.10
CA LYS A 118 -5.58 -7.20 -3.95
C LYS A 118 -4.96 -8.44 -3.32
N TYR A 119 -4.73 -8.45 -2.02
CA TYR A 119 -4.24 -9.61 -1.27
C TYR A 119 -5.21 -10.79 -1.42
N LEU A 120 -6.49 -10.59 -1.13
CA LEU A 120 -7.52 -11.63 -1.23
C LEU A 120 -7.63 -12.18 -2.66
N ILE A 121 -7.70 -11.30 -3.67
CA ILE A 121 -7.71 -11.71 -5.08
C ILE A 121 -6.44 -12.51 -5.43
N MET A 122 -5.27 -12.07 -4.96
CA MET A 122 -3.99 -12.76 -5.18
C MET A 122 -3.99 -14.16 -4.56
N VAL A 123 -4.53 -14.32 -3.34
CA VAL A 123 -4.65 -15.62 -2.65
C VAL A 123 -5.49 -16.59 -3.47
N LYS A 124 -6.63 -16.13 -4.01
CA LYS A 124 -7.55 -17.02 -4.72
C LYS A 124 -7.19 -17.26 -6.19
N LYS A 125 -6.67 -16.25 -6.89
CA LYS A 125 -6.47 -16.25 -8.35
C LYS A 125 -5.00 -16.28 -8.78
N GLY A 126 -4.05 -16.04 -7.88
CA GLY A 126 -2.61 -15.99 -8.18
C GLY A 126 -2.16 -14.77 -9.01
N SER A 127 -3.07 -13.83 -9.26
CA SER A 127 -2.83 -12.60 -10.02
C SER A 127 -3.73 -11.48 -9.51
N VAL A 128 -3.34 -10.22 -9.74
CA VAL A 128 -4.08 -9.04 -9.29
C VAL A 128 -4.48 -8.16 -10.48
N VAL A 129 -5.62 -7.50 -10.36
CA VAL A 129 -6.06 -6.51 -11.34
C VAL A 129 -5.19 -5.25 -11.23
N LYS A 130 -4.74 -4.74 -12.37
CA LYS A 130 -4.00 -3.48 -12.48
C LYS A 130 -4.95 -2.29 -12.43
N SER A 131 -5.50 -2.04 -11.25
CA SER A 131 -6.36 -0.88 -10.99
C SER A 131 -6.15 -0.40 -9.56
N HIS A 132 -6.44 0.88 -9.36
CA HIS A 132 -6.53 1.48 -8.04
C HIS A 132 -8.00 1.64 -7.60
N GLY A 133 -8.96 1.70 -8.52
CA GLY A 133 -10.37 1.98 -8.19
C GLY A 133 -10.97 0.91 -7.27
N LEU A 134 -11.48 1.31 -6.11
CA LEU A 134 -12.01 0.39 -5.10
C LEU A 134 -13.17 -0.44 -5.63
N LYS A 135 -14.12 0.16 -6.35
CA LYS A 135 -15.26 -0.56 -6.94
C LYS A 135 -14.80 -1.67 -7.88
N LYS A 136 -13.90 -1.38 -8.81
CA LYS A 136 -13.37 -2.38 -9.76
C LYS A 136 -12.64 -3.53 -9.04
N LEU A 137 -11.94 -3.22 -7.96
CA LEU A 137 -11.29 -4.25 -7.14
C LEU A 137 -12.30 -5.07 -6.34
N TYR A 138 -13.34 -4.43 -5.80
CA TYR A 138 -14.41 -5.12 -5.10
C TYR A 138 -15.19 -6.05 -6.05
N ASP A 139 -15.53 -5.60 -7.26
CA ASP A 139 -16.19 -6.42 -8.27
C ASP A 139 -15.38 -7.67 -8.62
N GLU A 140 -14.05 -7.53 -8.76
CA GLU A 140 -13.17 -8.67 -8.99
C GLU A 140 -13.15 -9.61 -7.77
N PHE A 141 -13.02 -9.05 -6.57
CA PHE A 141 -13.08 -9.81 -5.31
C PHE A 141 -14.39 -10.60 -5.20
N ASP A 142 -15.52 -9.96 -5.41
CA ASP A 142 -16.84 -10.60 -5.37
C ASP A 142 -17.01 -11.63 -6.49
N SER A 143 -16.55 -11.35 -7.71
CA SER A 143 -16.62 -12.34 -8.80
C SER A 143 -15.88 -13.65 -8.49
N VAL A 144 -14.80 -13.54 -7.70
CA VAL A 144 -13.88 -14.62 -7.37
C VAL A 144 -14.32 -15.39 -6.12
N TYR A 145 -14.90 -14.70 -5.14
CA TYR A 145 -15.32 -15.29 -3.86
C TYR A 145 -16.82 -15.53 -3.74
N LYS A 146 -17.65 -14.83 -4.52
CA LYS A 146 -19.12 -14.82 -4.49
C LYS A 146 -19.63 -14.54 -3.08
N ILE A 147 -19.45 -13.31 -2.63
CA ILE A 147 -19.68 -12.89 -1.25
C ILE A 147 -21.16 -13.07 -0.90
N GLN A 148 -21.41 -13.75 0.22
CA GLN A 148 -22.76 -14.01 0.76
C GLN A 148 -22.87 -13.59 2.22
N GLU A 149 -21.75 -13.20 2.83
CA GLU A 149 -21.64 -12.85 4.23
C GLU A 149 -22.40 -11.55 4.52
N GLN A 150 -23.39 -11.62 5.41
CA GLN A 150 -24.22 -10.46 5.75
C GLN A 150 -23.40 -9.30 6.31
N TYR A 151 -22.31 -9.57 7.05
CA TYR A 151 -21.46 -8.49 7.56
C TYR A 151 -20.73 -7.73 6.44
N MET A 152 -20.62 -8.27 5.23
CA MET A 152 -20.05 -7.59 4.06
C MET A 152 -21.05 -6.69 3.33
N GLU A 153 -22.31 -6.65 3.79
CA GLU A 153 -23.33 -5.76 3.23
C GLU A 153 -22.82 -4.31 3.20
N TRP A 154 -23.18 -3.61 2.13
CA TRP A 154 -22.81 -2.22 1.82
C TRP A 154 -21.35 -1.95 1.47
N VAL A 155 -20.42 -2.91 1.63
CA VAL A 155 -19.01 -2.66 1.25
C VAL A 155 -18.89 -2.36 -0.24
N ASP A 156 -19.62 -3.10 -1.09
CA ASP A 156 -19.67 -2.85 -2.53
C ASP A 156 -20.11 -1.41 -2.86
N LEU A 157 -21.30 -1.07 -2.40
CA LEU A 157 -21.91 0.22 -2.66
C LEU A 157 -21.07 1.36 -2.08
N PHE A 158 -20.45 1.16 -0.91
CA PHE A 158 -19.52 2.14 -0.35
C PHE A 158 -18.33 2.36 -1.29
N CYS A 159 -17.69 1.28 -1.79
CA CYS A 159 -16.56 1.39 -2.72
C CYS A 159 -16.94 2.15 -4.01
N GLU A 160 -18.14 1.90 -4.55
CA GLU A 160 -18.68 2.65 -5.70
C GLU A 160 -18.87 4.13 -5.40
N LEU A 161 -19.64 4.44 -4.35
CA LEU A 161 -20.00 5.81 -4.00
C LEU A 161 -18.78 6.61 -3.54
N TYR A 162 -17.83 5.98 -2.86
CA TYR A 162 -16.58 6.58 -2.46
C TYR A 162 -15.75 6.99 -3.67
N CYS A 163 -15.52 6.08 -4.63
CA CYS A 163 -14.79 6.41 -5.86
C CYS A 163 -15.47 7.59 -6.59
N LYS A 164 -16.78 7.54 -6.76
CA LYS A 164 -17.52 8.54 -7.53
C LYS A 164 -17.59 9.90 -6.84
N TYR A 165 -17.99 9.92 -5.56
CA TYR A 165 -18.32 11.15 -4.87
C TYR A 165 -17.21 11.67 -3.97
N ILE A 166 -16.32 10.82 -3.48
CA ILE A 166 -15.14 11.26 -2.70
C ILE A 166 -13.94 11.45 -3.61
N GLU A 167 -13.53 10.45 -4.39
CA GLU A 167 -12.33 10.56 -5.25
C GLU A 167 -12.59 11.26 -6.59
N GLY A 168 -13.85 11.37 -7.02
CA GLY A 168 -14.19 11.88 -8.34
C GLY A 168 -13.68 11.00 -9.48
N ASP A 169 -13.58 9.69 -9.22
CA ASP A 169 -12.98 8.64 -10.06
C ASP A 169 -11.45 8.76 -10.28
N ASN A 170 -10.73 9.50 -9.41
CA ASN A 170 -9.28 9.67 -9.48
C ASN A 170 -8.60 9.13 -8.20
N PRO A 171 -8.26 7.83 -8.17
CA PRO A 171 -7.77 7.16 -6.95
C PRO A 171 -6.33 7.53 -6.56
N GLU A 172 -5.57 8.16 -7.47
CA GLU A 172 -4.16 8.53 -7.27
C GLU A 172 -3.99 9.73 -6.34
N TYR A 173 -4.99 10.60 -6.28
CA TYR A 173 -4.95 11.82 -5.49
C TYR A 173 -6.28 12.03 -4.79
N PHE A 174 -6.25 12.09 -3.46
CA PHE A 174 -7.44 12.46 -2.70
C PHE A 174 -7.82 13.92 -3.00
N ARG A 175 -8.87 14.11 -3.81
CA ARG A 175 -9.50 15.41 -4.06
C ARG A 175 -8.50 16.56 -4.33
N PHE A 176 -7.56 16.34 -5.26
CA PHE A 176 -6.56 17.35 -5.61
C PHE A 176 -7.23 18.60 -6.21
N PRO A 177 -6.77 19.83 -5.90
CA PRO A 177 -7.47 21.06 -6.26
C PRO A 177 -7.69 21.29 -7.77
N GLU A 178 -6.89 20.71 -8.67
CA GLU A 178 -6.98 21.05 -10.11
C GLU A 178 -6.95 19.85 -11.06
N TYR A 179 -7.31 18.65 -10.60
CA TYR A 179 -7.10 17.45 -11.41
C TYR A 179 -8.09 17.31 -12.59
N LYS A 180 -9.33 17.82 -12.48
CA LYS A 180 -10.35 17.68 -13.53
C LYS A 180 -11.12 18.98 -13.74
N GLY A 181 -11.08 19.50 -14.97
CA GLY A 181 -11.95 20.60 -15.40
C GLY A 181 -11.85 21.89 -14.57
N ASN A 182 -10.67 22.20 -14.01
CA ASN A 182 -10.45 23.34 -13.12
C ASN A 182 -11.36 23.36 -11.87
N THR A 183 -11.85 22.19 -11.43
CA THR A 183 -12.68 22.10 -10.22
C THR A 183 -11.81 21.91 -8.98
N ASN A 184 -11.94 22.82 -8.02
CA ASN A 184 -11.26 22.77 -6.73
C ASN A 184 -12.10 22.09 -5.67
N PHE A 185 -11.49 21.17 -4.92
CA PHE A 185 -12.10 20.68 -3.70
C PHE A 185 -12.14 21.81 -2.67
N ALA A 186 -13.34 22.26 -2.31
CA ALA A 186 -13.55 23.40 -1.44
C ALA A 186 -13.10 23.18 0.02
N GLY A 187 -12.76 21.94 0.42
CA GLY A 187 -12.19 21.61 1.73
C GLY A 187 -13.12 21.81 2.95
N ASN A 188 -14.28 22.44 2.77
CA ASN A 188 -15.12 22.96 3.85
C ASN A 188 -16.28 22.05 4.27
N GLN A 189 -16.54 20.95 3.56
CA GLN A 189 -17.70 20.07 3.79
C GLN A 189 -17.32 18.59 3.59
N LEU A 190 -16.41 18.08 4.43
CA LEU A 190 -16.06 16.67 4.44
C LEU A 190 -15.72 16.19 5.85
N ASP A 191 -16.52 15.26 6.37
CA ASP A 191 -16.27 14.65 7.67
C ASP A 191 -15.20 13.56 7.54
N ILE A 192 -13.95 13.93 7.83
CA ILE A 192 -12.80 13.04 7.77
C ILE A 192 -12.91 11.91 8.78
N ARG A 193 -13.41 12.17 9.99
CA ARG A 193 -13.52 11.15 11.04
C ARG A 193 -14.56 10.10 10.66
N TRP A 194 -15.68 10.52 10.07
CA TRP A 194 -16.69 9.59 9.59
C TRP A 194 -16.17 8.73 8.43
N LEU A 195 -15.39 9.31 7.51
CA LEU A 195 -14.71 8.50 6.49
C LEU A 195 -13.74 7.51 7.12
N CYS A 196 -12.86 7.95 8.01
CA CYS A 196 -11.92 7.08 8.71
C CYS A 196 -12.63 5.92 9.42
N TYR A 197 -13.74 6.18 10.11
CA TYR A 197 -14.54 5.14 10.76
C TYR A 197 -15.01 4.07 9.77
N ASN A 198 -15.58 4.47 8.62
CA ASN A 198 -16.04 3.51 7.62
C ASN A 198 -14.87 2.74 7.00
N LEU A 199 -13.74 3.40 6.74
CA LEU A 199 -12.54 2.74 6.22
C LEU A 199 -12.00 1.71 7.21
N SER A 200 -11.91 2.05 8.49
CA SER A 200 -11.54 1.11 9.57
C SER A 200 -12.48 -0.10 9.59
N LEU A 201 -13.78 0.12 9.49
CA LEU A 201 -14.76 -0.95 9.49
C LEU A 201 -14.60 -1.88 8.28
N ILE A 202 -14.34 -1.34 7.09
CA ILE A 202 -14.09 -2.16 5.90
C ILE A 202 -12.79 -2.96 6.05
N ILE A 203 -11.72 -2.35 6.56
CA ILE A 203 -10.45 -3.04 6.82
C ILE A 203 -10.65 -4.20 7.79
N LEU A 204 -11.40 -3.99 8.89
CA LEU A 204 -11.73 -5.04 9.84
C LEU A 204 -12.52 -6.18 9.18
N LYS A 205 -13.53 -5.86 8.36
CA LYS A 205 -14.29 -6.86 7.62
C LYS A 205 -13.40 -7.69 6.67
N LEU A 206 -12.45 -7.05 5.98
CA LEU A 206 -11.51 -7.73 5.09
C LEU A 206 -10.51 -8.60 5.87
N LEU A 207 -9.99 -8.12 7.01
CA LEU A 207 -9.12 -8.90 7.91
C LEU A 207 -9.86 -10.13 8.42
N HIS A 208 -11.09 -9.95 8.92
CA HIS A 208 -11.95 -11.05 9.35
C HIS A 208 -12.18 -12.07 8.23
N PHE A 209 -12.57 -11.61 7.04
CA PHE A 209 -12.77 -12.47 5.88
C PHE A 209 -11.50 -13.26 5.50
N SER A 210 -10.32 -12.66 5.66
CA SER A 210 -9.05 -13.31 5.38
C SER A 210 -8.63 -14.37 6.40
N GLY A 211 -9.22 -14.38 7.60
CA GLY A 211 -8.80 -15.22 8.72
C GLY A 211 -7.46 -14.82 9.33
N LEU A 212 -7.02 -13.57 9.15
CA LEU A 212 -5.71 -13.07 9.59
C LEU A 212 -5.75 -12.16 10.82
N GLU A 213 -6.91 -12.01 11.48
CA GLU A 213 -7.07 -11.09 12.61
C GLU A 213 -6.10 -11.39 13.75
N ASP A 214 -6.00 -12.66 14.16
CA ASP A 214 -5.08 -13.08 15.21
C ASP A 214 -3.62 -12.89 14.79
N GLU A 215 -3.29 -13.13 13.53
CA GLU A 215 -1.91 -12.92 13.04
C GLU A 215 -1.53 -11.44 13.07
N TYR A 216 -2.46 -10.55 12.70
CA TYR A 216 -2.24 -9.11 12.73
C TYR A 216 -2.07 -8.58 14.16
N ASN A 217 -2.87 -9.08 15.11
CA ASN A 217 -2.86 -8.61 16.50
C ASN A 217 -1.70 -9.14 17.36
N ASN A 218 -1.02 -10.21 16.92
CA ASN A 218 0.03 -10.88 17.68
C ASN A 218 1.47 -10.45 17.29
N ASN A 219 1.64 -9.41 16.47
CA ASN A 219 2.92 -8.77 16.15
C ASN A 219 3.00 -7.36 16.73
#